data_AF-A0A345Z4A7-F1
#
_entry.id   AF-A0A345Z4A7-F1
#
_cell.length_a   1.000
_cell.length_b   1.000
_cell.length_c   1.000
_cell.angle_alpha   90.00
_cell.angle_beta   90.00
_cell.angle_gamma   90.00
#
_symmetry.space_group_name_H-M   'P 1'
#
loop_
_entity.id
_entity.type
_entity.pdbx_description
1 polymer ?
#
loop_
_entity_poly.entity_id
_entity_poly.type
_entity_poly.pdbx_seq_one_letter_code
_entity_poly.pdbx_strand_id
1 'polypeptide(L)'
;MAGLSNMNFLLLITVASTFLFLVGVRLYFTLYHNKMEVPVIKSADINISSSKIDEMIRLFQIYSNCADLKVVYERQNSYIKTFCNLNRKKKLIIIPTITINSVGYEIDYILGRIWTAAKIYNKNPNIMNYRRLTIIYPIFFKIVYYAFLVFSIILFILSKVDYENIILSNSFLFFLYRIPILSITTIAAFLGLIILFVMAQNSKINLEDYYEMEVSVFVKDQLVGYQSDYLAARVYSRSIPYLQIPIMKFSRSTDNIKYFGPFNLF
;
A
#
# COMPACT_ATOMS: atom_id res chain seq x y z
N MET A 1 -33.40 30.63 -9.62
CA MET A 1 -31.99 30.59 -9.20
C MET A 1 -31.79 30.01 -7.80
N ALA A 2 -32.63 30.31 -6.81
CA ALA A 2 -32.50 29.80 -5.43
C ALA A 2 -32.42 28.25 -5.33
N GLY A 3 -33.27 27.51 -6.06
CA GLY A 3 -33.25 26.05 -6.06
C GLY A 3 -31.93 25.44 -6.56
N LEU A 4 -31.34 26.00 -7.63
CA LEU A 4 -30.07 25.54 -8.19
C LEU A 4 -28.90 25.82 -7.24
N SER A 5 -28.87 27.01 -6.63
CA SER A 5 -27.88 27.36 -5.61
C SER A 5 -27.96 26.45 -4.38
N ASN A 6 -29.18 26.12 -3.91
CA ASN A 6 -29.37 25.23 -2.76
C ASN A 6 -28.92 23.80 -3.06
N MET A 7 -29.20 23.30 -4.27
CA MET A 7 -28.75 21.99 -4.72
C MET A 7 -27.21 21.91 -4.80
N ASN A 8 -26.56 22.91 -5.39
CA ASN A 8 -25.09 22.95 -5.47
C ASN A 8 -24.43 23.06 -4.09
N PHE A 9 -25.05 23.78 -3.16
CA PHE A 9 -24.60 23.84 -1.77
C PHE A 9 -24.72 22.48 -1.07
N LEU A 10 -25.86 21.80 -1.20
CA LEU A 10 -26.06 20.46 -0.64
C LEU A 10 -25.02 19.47 -1.18
N LEU A 11 -24.78 19.48 -2.50
CA LEU A 11 -23.79 18.61 -3.14
C LEU A 11 -22.36 18.92 -2.67
N LEU A 12 -22.03 20.20 -2.43
CA LEU A 12 -20.74 20.57 -1.86
C LEU A 12 -20.58 20.02 -0.44
N ILE A 13 -21.62 20.08 0.39
CA ILE A 13 -21.62 19.47 1.74
C ILE A 13 -21.38 17.96 1.62
N THR A 14 -22.05 17.28 0.69
CA THR A 14 -21.82 15.85 0.43
C THR A 14 -20.39 15.56 0.00
N VAL A 15 -19.81 16.36 -0.91
CA VAL A 15 -18.41 16.21 -1.31
C VAL A 15 -17.48 16.44 -0.13
N ALA A 16 -17.72 17.47 0.69
CA ALA A 16 -16.92 17.75 1.88
C ALA A 16 -16.99 16.61 2.91
N SER A 17 -18.16 15.98 3.09
CA SER A 17 -18.29 14.84 4.00
C SER A 17 -17.51 13.61 3.51
N THR A 18 -17.44 13.36 2.20
CA THR A 18 -16.57 12.29 1.66
C THR A 18 -15.08 12.55 1.95
N PHE A 19 -14.65 13.82 1.93
CA PHE A 19 -13.28 14.17 2.26
C PHE A 19 -12.98 13.93 3.74
N LEU A 20 -13.87 14.39 4.62
CA LEU A 20 -13.77 14.12 6.06
C LEU A 20 -13.75 12.63 6.36
N PHE A 21 -14.54 11.83 5.64
CA PHE A 21 -14.52 10.37 5.75
C PHE A 21 -13.14 9.79 5.37
N LEU A 22 -12.55 10.19 4.24
CA LEU A 22 -11.21 9.72 3.85
C LEU A 22 -10.13 10.09 4.88
N VAL A 23 -10.22 11.29 5.45
CA VAL A 23 -9.35 11.73 6.56
C VAL A 23 -9.55 10.85 7.79
N GLY A 24 -10.80 10.60 8.18
CA GLY A 24 -11.16 9.74 9.32
C GLY A 24 -10.65 8.31 9.16
N VAL A 25 -10.84 7.70 7.98
CA VAL A 25 -10.30 6.37 7.66
C VAL A 25 -8.78 6.35 7.82
N ARG A 26 -8.08 7.37 7.31
CA ARG A 26 -6.62 7.45 7.42
C ARG A 26 -6.13 7.61 8.87
N LEU A 27 -6.85 8.38 9.69
CA LEU A 27 -6.57 8.52 11.12
C LEU A 27 -6.80 7.21 11.87
N TYR A 28 -7.92 6.53 11.60
CA TYR A 28 -8.24 5.22 12.19
C TYR A 28 -7.11 4.21 11.94
N PHE A 29 -6.69 4.03 10.68
CA PHE A 29 -5.61 3.09 10.36
C PHE A 29 -4.26 3.51 10.95
N THR A 30 -3.97 4.81 11.02
CA THR A 30 -2.77 5.32 11.69
C THR A 30 -2.76 4.93 13.17
N LEU A 31 -3.86 5.14 13.89
CA LEU A 31 -3.98 4.78 15.30
C LEU A 31 -3.93 3.26 15.51
N TYR A 32 -4.60 2.50 14.66
CA TYR A 32 -4.60 1.04 14.68
C TYR A 32 -3.17 0.49 14.54
N HIS A 33 -2.42 0.92 13.52
CA HIS A 33 -1.04 0.47 13.30
C HIS A 33 -0.07 0.95 14.40
N ASN A 34 -0.27 2.15 14.95
CA ASN A 34 0.57 2.63 16.04
C ASN A 34 0.40 1.78 17.31
N LYS A 35 -0.81 1.28 17.58
CA LYS A 35 -1.12 0.42 18.74
C LYS A 35 -0.72 -1.05 18.58
N MET A 36 -0.47 -1.51 17.35
CA MET A 36 -0.06 -2.89 17.12
C MET A 36 1.32 -3.17 17.71
N GLU A 37 1.44 -4.22 18.50
CA GLU A 37 2.72 -4.71 19.01
C GLU A 37 3.20 -5.87 18.15
N VAL A 38 4.52 -5.98 17.96
CA VAL A 38 5.13 -7.12 17.29
C VAL A 38 5.48 -8.12 18.39
N PRO A 39 4.82 -9.30 18.44
CA PRO A 39 5.09 -10.28 19.47
C PRO A 39 6.52 -10.82 19.31
N VAL A 40 7.17 -11.15 20.42
CA VAL A 40 8.51 -11.76 20.37
C VAL A 40 8.34 -13.26 20.09
N ILE A 41 8.95 -13.75 19.02
CA ILE A 41 9.03 -15.19 18.74
C ILE A 41 10.15 -15.77 19.62
N LYS A 42 9.79 -16.71 20.50
CA LYS A 42 10.75 -17.42 21.34
C LYS A 42 11.50 -18.46 20.49
N SER A 43 12.64 -18.06 19.93
CA SER A 43 13.54 -18.96 19.21
C SER A 43 14.75 -19.33 20.07
N ALA A 44 15.34 -20.51 19.78
CA ALA A 44 16.67 -20.86 20.27
C ALA A 44 17.76 -20.00 19.60
N ASP A 45 17.51 -19.54 18.37
CA ASP A 45 18.40 -18.69 17.60
C ASP A 45 17.94 -17.24 17.66
N ILE A 46 18.65 -16.42 18.43
CA ILE A 46 18.34 -14.99 18.57
C ILE A 46 18.75 -14.22 17.31
N ASN A 47 19.82 -14.66 16.63
CA ASN A 47 20.39 -14.02 15.45
C ASN A 47 20.75 -15.06 14.37
N ILE A 48 20.60 -14.69 13.10
CA ILE A 48 21.09 -15.45 11.95
C ILE A 48 22.41 -14.84 11.45
N SER A 49 23.39 -15.67 11.09
CA SER A 49 24.68 -15.17 10.59
C SER A 49 24.54 -14.59 9.17
N SER A 50 25.31 -13.55 8.85
CA SER A 50 25.31 -12.95 7.52
C SER A 50 25.64 -13.95 6.40
N SER A 51 26.57 -14.89 6.66
CA SER A 51 26.90 -15.97 5.72
C SER A 51 25.69 -16.85 5.37
N LYS A 52 24.85 -17.16 6.37
CA LYS A 52 23.67 -17.99 6.19
C LYS A 52 22.55 -17.23 5.48
N ILE A 53 22.45 -15.93 5.72
CA ILE A 53 21.57 -15.04 4.94
C ILE A 53 21.99 -15.04 3.46
N ASP A 54 23.27 -14.84 3.17
CA ASP A 54 23.76 -14.81 1.79
C ASP A 54 23.54 -16.14 1.06
N GLU A 55 23.77 -17.26 1.76
CA GLU A 55 23.47 -18.60 1.25
C GLU A 55 21.96 -18.78 0.97
N MET A 56 21.11 -18.40 1.94
CA MET A 56 19.65 -18.45 1.80
C MET A 56 19.18 -17.64 0.60
N ILE A 57 19.67 -16.41 0.44
CA ILE A 57 19.35 -15.53 -0.68
C ILE A 57 19.70 -16.24 -1.99
N ARG A 58 20.92 -16.76 -2.12
CA ARG A 58 21.38 -17.45 -3.33
C ARG A 58 20.51 -18.66 -3.66
N LEU A 59 20.23 -19.53 -2.69
CA LEU A 59 19.39 -20.72 -2.88
C LEU A 59 17.96 -20.33 -3.28
N PHE A 60 17.41 -19.30 -2.65
CA PHE A 60 16.05 -18.85 -2.93
C PHE A 60 15.91 -18.15 -4.28
N GLN A 61 16.95 -17.46 -4.75
CA GLN A 61 16.99 -16.91 -6.11
C GLN A 61 16.95 -17.99 -7.19
N ILE A 62 17.65 -19.11 -6.96
CA ILE A 62 17.59 -20.27 -7.85
C ILE A 62 16.18 -20.86 -7.83
N TYR A 63 15.64 -21.11 -6.63
CA TYR A 63 14.28 -21.63 -6.44
C TYR A 63 13.20 -20.76 -7.11
N SER A 64 13.36 -19.43 -7.02
CA SER A 64 12.42 -18.45 -7.58
C SER A 64 12.64 -18.13 -9.06
N ASN A 65 13.57 -18.82 -9.74
CA ASN A 65 13.95 -18.56 -11.13
C ASN A 65 14.34 -17.09 -11.40
N CYS A 66 15.19 -16.53 -10.53
CA CYS A 66 15.68 -15.15 -10.64
C CYS A 66 17.18 -15.02 -10.30
N ALA A 67 17.96 -16.08 -10.57
CA ALA A 67 19.39 -16.14 -10.31
C ALA A 67 20.22 -15.12 -11.11
N ASP A 68 19.68 -14.57 -12.20
CA ASP A 68 20.33 -13.52 -13.00
C ASP A 68 20.19 -12.11 -12.40
N LEU A 69 19.41 -11.95 -11.33
CA LEU A 69 19.31 -10.71 -10.57
C LEU A 69 20.38 -10.67 -9.48
N LYS A 70 20.95 -9.51 -9.21
CA LYS A 70 21.82 -9.28 -8.05
C LYS A 70 20.96 -8.84 -6.87
N VAL A 71 21.04 -9.53 -5.75
CA VAL A 71 20.42 -9.09 -4.48
C VAL A 71 21.45 -8.31 -3.68
N VAL A 72 21.08 -7.13 -3.21
CA VAL A 72 21.88 -6.31 -2.30
C VAL A 72 21.11 -6.20 -0.99
N TYR A 73 21.67 -6.81 0.06
CA TYR A 73 21.17 -6.75 1.43
C TYR A 73 22.03 -5.77 2.22
N GLU A 74 21.56 -4.52 2.39
CA GLU A 74 22.37 -3.43 2.97
C GLU A 74 21.58 -2.56 3.96
N ARG A 75 22.27 -1.95 4.92
CA ARG A 75 21.65 -1.00 5.85
C ARG A 75 21.15 0.23 5.10
N GLN A 76 19.84 0.47 5.16
CA GLN A 76 19.23 1.71 4.69
C GLN A 76 18.40 2.34 5.80
N ASN A 77 18.34 3.66 5.80
CA ASN A 77 17.63 4.45 6.82
C ASN A 77 16.10 4.38 6.69
N SER A 78 15.55 3.62 5.73
CA SER A 78 14.11 3.57 5.46
C SER A 78 13.67 2.26 4.82
N TYR A 79 12.41 1.88 5.06
CA TYR A 79 11.72 0.83 4.31
C TYR A 79 11.72 1.11 2.81
N ILE A 80 11.93 0.05 2.03
CA ILE A 80 11.59 0.03 0.61
C ILE A 80 10.19 -0.58 0.46
N LYS A 81 9.31 0.14 -0.24
CA LYS A 81 7.97 -0.34 -0.61
C LYS A 81 8.05 -1.66 -1.39
N THR A 82 7.07 -2.53 -1.18
CA THR A 82 6.98 -3.87 -1.80
C THR A 82 7.15 -3.92 -3.30
N PHE A 83 6.69 -2.93 -4.04
CA PHE A 83 6.80 -2.91 -5.50
C PHE A 83 7.94 -2.04 -6.03
N CYS A 84 8.84 -1.58 -5.16
CA CYS A 84 9.92 -0.64 -5.48
C CYS A 84 11.33 -1.22 -5.25
N ASN A 85 11.44 -2.47 -4.79
CA ASN A 85 12.72 -3.11 -4.51
C ASN A 85 13.44 -3.66 -5.76
N LEU A 86 12.74 -3.80 -6.90
CA LEU A 86 13.31 -4.31 -8.15
C LEU A 86 13.68 -3.17 -9.11
N ASN A 87 14.96 -3.06 -9.45
CA ASN A 87 15.44 -2.28 -10.59
C ASN A 87 15.72 -3.20 -11.78
N ARG A 88 14.75 -3.28 -12.72
CA ARG A 88 14.85 -4.13 -13.91
C ARG A 88 16.03 -3.78 -14.83
N LYS A 89 16.34 -2.49 -14.99
CA LYS A 89 17.43 -2.04 -15.88
C LYS A 89 18.79 -2.46 -15.35
N LYS A 90 18.98 -2.38 -14.03
CA LYS A 90 20.22 -2.77 -13.34
C LYS A 90 20.24 -4.25 -12.91
N LYS A 91 19.20 -5.02 -13.22
CA LYS A 91 18.98 -6.39 -12.72
C LYS A 91 19.26 -6.52 -11.22
N LEU A 92 18.72 -5.60 -10.43
CA LEU A 92 19.05 -5.45 -9.01
C LEU A 92 17.80 -5.56 -8.13
N ILE A 93 17.87 -6.35 -7.06
CA ILE A 93 16.90 -6.38 -5.97
C ILE A 93 17.58 -5.75 -4.75
N ILE A 94 17.00 -4.68 -4.21
CA ILE A 94 17.52 -3.98 -3.04
C ILE A 94 16.65 -4.35 -1.83
N ILE A 95 17.26 -4.89 -0.79
CA ILE A 95 16.59 -5.29 0.45
C ILE A 95 17.28 -4.54 1.59
N PRO A 96 16.57 -3.63 2.28
CA PRO A 96 17.16 -2.94 3.41
C PRO A 96 17.30 -3.92 4.58
N THR A 97 18.44 -3.93 5.27
CA THR A 97 18.57 -4.68 6.53
C THR A 97 17.76 -3.96 7.58
N ILE A 98 16.80 -4.65 8.18
CA ILE A 98 15.95 -4.10 9.22
C ILE A 98 16.26 -4.85 10.50
N THR A 99 16.55 -4.12 11.56
CA THR A 99 16.66 -4.70 12.91
C THR A 99 15.27 -5.11 13.36
N ILE A 100 14.94 -6.40 13.23
CA ILE A 100 13.68 -6.97 13.70
C ILE A 100 14.00 -7.91 14.87
N ASN A 101 13.20 -7.87 15.93
CA ASN A 101 13.43 -8.62 17.17
C ASN A 101 13.17 -10.14 17.06
N SER A 102 13.36 -10.75 15.89
CA SER A 102 13.36 -12.21 15.68
C SER A 102 13.87 -12.59 14.29
N VAL A 103 14.64 -13.69 14.24
CA VAL A 103 15.09 -14.35 13.01
C VAL A 103 13.94 -14.73 12.08
N GLY A 104 12.81 -15.20 12.62
CA GLY A 104 11.66 -15.59 11.80
C GLY A 104 11.10 -14.44 10.96
N TYR A 105 11.03 -13.25 11.55
CA TYR A 105 10.58 -12.04 10.84
C TYR A 105 11.59 -11.57 9.79
N GLU A 106 12.88 -11.67 10.09
CA GLU A 106 13.94 -11.33 9.13
C GLU A 106 13.91 -12.26 7.92
N ILE A 107 13.77 -13.57 8.14
CA ILE A 107 13.64 -14.58 7.08
C ILE A 107 12.40 -14.30 6.23
N ASP A 108 11.22 -14.15 6.85
CA ASP A 108 9.97 -13.88 6.10
C ASP A 108 10.06 -12.57 5.31
N TYR A 109 10.71 -11.55 5.87
CA TYR A 109 10.96 -10.29 5.18
C TYR A 109 11.83 -10.50 3.93
N ILE A 110 13.00 -11.13 4.06
CA ILE A 110 13.95 -11.31 2.95
C ILE A 110 13.32 -12.17 1.84
N LEU A 111 12.75 -13.32 2.20
CA LEU A 111 12.11 -14.23 1.26
C LEU A 111 10.94 -13.54 0.54
N GLY A 112 10.09 -12.83 1.27
CA GLY A 112 8.99 -12.06 0.70
C GLY A 112 9.43 -11.00 -0.31
N ARG A 113 10.55 -10.29 -0.03
CA ARG A 113 11.11 -9.28 -0.95
C ARG A 113 11.65 -9.90 -2.23
N ILE A 114 12.41 -10.99 -2.12
CA ILE A 114 12.94 -11.70 -3.28
C ILE A 114 11.80 -12.30 -4.10
N TRP A 115 10.86 -12.97 -3.45
CA TRP A 115 9.70 -13.61 -4.09
C TRP A 115 8.89 -12.59 -4.87
N THR A 116 8.55 -11.45 -4.25
CA THR A 116 7.80 -10.38 -4.92
C THR A 116 8.55 -9.85 -6.14
N ALA A 117 9.85 -9.57 -5.99
CA ALA A 117 10.69 -9.08 -7.08
C ALA A 117 10.79 -10.10 -8.22
N ALA A 118 10.99 -11.39 -7.91
CA ALA A 118 11.06 -12.48 -8.87
C ALA A 118 9.75 -12.61 -9.66
N LYS A 119 8.61 -12.60 -8.98
CA LYS A 119 7.29 -12.70 -9.63
C LYS A 119 6.98 -11.46 -10.49
N ILE A 120 7.40 -10.26 -10.08
CA ILE A 120 7.31 -9.05 -10.92
C ILE A 120 8.23 -9.17 -12.13
N TYR A 121 9.45 -9.68 -11.96
CA TYR A 121 10.41 -9.90 -13.04
C TYR A 121 9.85 -10.86 -14.09
N ASN A 122 9.28 -11.97 -13.62
CA ASN A 122 8.64 -13.02 -14.42
C ASN A 122 7.23 -12.64 -14.92
N LYS A 123 6.78 -11.39 -14.72
CA LYS A 123 5.47 -10.86 -15.15
C LYS A 123 4.27 -11.72 -14.70
N ASN A 124 4.34 -12.32 -13.51
CA ASN A 124 3.25 -13.15 -12.99
C ASN A 124 1.93 -12.33 -12.91
N PRO A 125 0.83 -12.82 -13.50
CA PRO A 125 -0.40 -12.04 -13.64
C PRO A 125 -1.05 -11.71 -12.30
N ASN A 126 -0.96 -12.60 -11.30
CA ASN A 126 -1.56 -12.41 -9.98
C ASN A 126 -0.92 -11.22 -9.26
N ILE A 127 0.41 -11.18 -9.21
CA ILE A 127 1.14 -10.04 -8.59
C ILE A 127 0.93 -8.76 -9.39
N MET A 128 0.88 -8.85 -10.72
CA MET A 128 0.64 -7.67 -11.56
C MET A 128 -0.77 -7.11 -11.42
N ASN A 129 -1.76 -7.96 -11.17
CA ASN A 129 -3.11 -7.52 -10.84
C ASN A 129 -3.15 -6.89 -9.44
N TYR A 130 -2.53 -7.54 -8.44
CA TYR A 130 -2.45 -7.00 -7.08
C TYR A 130 -1.77 -5.62 -7.03
N ARG A 131 -0.66 -5.44 -7.76
CA ARG A 131 0.01 -4.13 -7.89
C ARG A 131 -0.90 -3.08 -8.52
N ARG A 132 -1.71 -3.45 -9.52
CA ARG A 132 -2.68 -2.53 -10.15
C ARG A 132 -3.75 -2.09 -9.15
N LEU A 133 -4.34 -3.05 -8.42
CA LEU A 133 -5.37 -2.81 -7.42
C LEU A 133 -4.88 -1.97 -6.23
N THR A 134 -3.63 -2.17 -5.80
CA THR A 134 -3.10 -1.52 -4.59
C THR A 134 -2.39 -0.19 -4.83
N ILE A 135 -1.84 0.01 -6.03
CA ILE A 135 -1.03 1.21 -6.36
C ILE A 135 -1.67 2.00 -7.49
N ILE A 136 -1.81 1.40 -8.67
CA ILE A 136 -2.10 2.14 -9.90
C ILE A 136 -3.52 2.74 -9.87
N TYR A 137 -4.54 1.91 -9.66
CA TYR A 137 -5.92 2.40 -9.63
C TYR A 137 -6.19 3.35 -8.46
N PRO A 138 -5.73 3.07 -7.22
CA PRO A 138 -5.90 4.02 -6.12
C PRO A 138 -5.25 5.38 -6.37
N ILE A 139 -4.08 5.43 -7.02
CA ILE A 139 -3.45 6.71 -7.41
C ILE A 139 -4.33 7.44 -8.42
N PHE A 140 -4.79 6.76 -9.47
CA PHE A 140 -5.68 7.34 -10.48
C PHE A 140 -6.94 7.94 -9.84
N PHE A 141 -7.67 7.15 -9.04
CA PHE A 141 -8.89 7.63 -8.38
C PHE A 141 -8.64 8.76 -7.38
N LYS A 142 -7.49 8.77 -6.67
CA LYS A 142 -7.10 9.90 -5.81
C LYS A 142 -6.86 11.18 -6.61
N ILE A 143 -6.16 11.10 -7.73
CA ILE A 143 -5.90 12.26 -8.59
C ILE A 143 -7.22 12.83 -9.10
N VAL A 144 -8.10 11.99 -9.64
CA VAL A 144 -9.43 12.40 -10.10
C VAL A 144 -10.23 13.00 -8.95
N TYR A 145 -10.28 12.34 -7.80
CA TYR A 145 -11.01 12.82 -6.62
C TYR A 145 -10.55 14.21 -6.16
N TYR A 146 -9.25 14.40 -5.92
CA TYR A 146 -8.74 15.67 -5.41
C TYR A 146 -8.82 16.80 -6.44
N ALA A 147 -8.56 16.52 -7.71
CA ALA A 147 -8.70 17.52 -8.76
C ALA A 147 -10.15 18.02 -8.82
N PHE A 148 -11.12 17.11 -8.94
CA PHE A 148 -12.53 17.49 -9.07
C PHE A 148 -13.09 18.12 -7.79
N LEU A 149 -12.63 17.71 -6.60
CA LEU A 149 -12.98 18.36 -5.33
C LEU A 149 -12.52 19.82 -5.29
N VAL A 150 -11.27 20.10 -5.65
CA VAL A 150 -10.73 21.47 -5.69
C VAL A 150 -11.49 22.31 -6.71
N PHE A 151 -11.75 21.77 -7.90
CA PHE A 151 -12.54 22.46 -8.93
C PHE A 151 -13.97 22.74 -8.46
N SER A 152 -14.63 21.81 -7.76
CA SER A 152 -15.97 22.04 -7.18
C SER A 152 -15.97 23.18 -6.16
N ILE A 153 -14.96 23.25 -5.29
CA ILE A 153 -14.82 24.32 -4.30
C ILE A 153 -14.60 25.67 -5.00
N ILE A 154 -13.69 25.74 -5.97
CA ILE A 154 -13.41 26.97 -6.74
C ILE A 154 -14.67 27.45 -7.45
N LEU A 155 -15.37 26.56 -8.16
CA LEU A 155 -16.60 26.90 -8.88
C LEU A 155 -17.68 27.44 -7.92
N PHE A 156 -17.80 26.84 -6.73
CA PHE A 156 -18.72 27.33 -5.71
C PHE A 156 -18.34 28.73 -5.22
N ILE A 157 -17.06 28.99 -4.93
CA ILE A 157 -16.58 30.32 -4.50
C ILE A 157 -16.86 31.36 -5.58
N LEU A 158 -16.53 31.09 -6.85
CA LEU A 158 -16.79 32.00 -7.97
C LEU A 158 -18.28 32.32 -8.09
N SER A 159 -19.16 31.34 -7.90
CA SER A 159 -20.61 31.55 -7.93
C SER A 159 -21.13 32.46 -6.80
N LYS A 160 -20.39 32.60 -5.70
CA LYS A 160 -20.74 33.47 -4.55
C LYS A 160 -20.14 34.86 -4.64
N VAL A 161 -19.01 35.03 -5.33
CA VAL A 161 -18.36 36.33 -5.49
C VAL A 161 -19.10 37.18 -6.53
N ASP A 162 -19.30 36.67 -7.74
CA ASP A 162 -19.99 37.40 -8.80
C ASP A 162 -20.56 36.42 -9.84
N TYR A 163 -21.82 36.02 -9.63
CA TYR A 163 -22.49 35.05 -10.50
C TYR A 163 -22.76 35.61 -11.90
N GLU A 164 -23.14 36.88 -12.01
CA GLU A 164 -23.57 37.48 -13.27
C GLU A 164 -22.38 37.74 -14.20
N ASN A 165 -21.28 38.29 -13.69
CA ASN A 165 -20.15 38.65 -14.53
C ASN A 165 -19.16 37.51 -14.76
N ILE A 166 -19.12 36.48 -13.90
CA ILE A 166 -18.14 35.38 -14.01
C ILE A 166 -18.79 34.09 -14.53
N ILE A 167 -19.92 33.69 -13.96
CA ILE A 167 -20.54 32.39 -14.28
C ILE A 167 -21.43 32.51 -15.53
N LEU A 168 -22.35 33.48 -15.56
CA LEU A 168 -23.28 33.64 -16.69
C LEU A 168 -22.59 34.12 -17.97
N SER A 169 -21.52 34.91 -17.86
CA SER A 169 -20.75 35.41 -19.01
C SER A 169 -19.96 34.30 -19.73
N ASN A 170 -19.66 33.20 -19.06
CA ASN A 170 -18.86 32.10 -19.59
C ASN A 170 -19.71 30.83 -19.74
N SER A 171 -19.99 30.45 -20.99
CA SER A 171 -20.85 29.30 -21.32
C SER A 171 -20.36 27.98 -20.73
N PHE A 172 -19.05 27.78 -20.60
CA PHE A 172 -18.45 26.59 -20.01
C PHE A 172 -18.64 26.54 -18.49
N LEU A 173 -18.39 27.65 -17.79
CA LEU A 173 -18.60 27.73 -16.33
C LEU A 173 -20.08 27.60 -15.97
N PHE A 174 -20.97 28.23 -16.75
CA PHE A 174 -22.41 28.08 -16.58
C PHE A 174 -22.86 26.63 -16.77
N PHE A 175 -22.32 25.92 -17.77
CA PHE A 175 -22.59 24.49 -17.98
C PHE A 175 -22.16 23.65 -16.76
N LEU A 176 -20.94 23.84 -16.27
CA LEU A 176 -20.43 23.13 -15.08
C LEU A 176 -21.20 23.46 -13.80
N TYR A 177 -21.74 24.67 -13.69
CA TYR A 177 -22.54 25.08 -12.53
C TYR A 177 -23.97 24.53 -12.60
N ARG A 178 -24.56 24.48 -13.79
CA ARG A 178 -25.93 23.96 -14.00
C ARG A 178 -25.99 22.45 -13.87
N ILE A 179 -25.01 21.74 -14.43
CA ILE A 179 -24.91 20.29 -14.36
C ILE A 179 -23.76 19.97 -13.39
N PRO A 180 -24.04 19.40 -12.21
CA PRO A 180 -23.05 19.22 -11.15
C PRO A 180 -22.10 18.04 -11.44
N ILE A 181 -21.54 17.99 -12.65
CA ILE A 181 -20.66 16.93 -13.13
C ILE A 181 -19.44 16.79 -12.21
N LEU A 182 -18.93 17.91 -11.69
CA LEU A 182 -17.77 17.90 -10.81
C LEU A 182 -18.04 17.15 -9.50
N SER A 183 -19.18 17.45 -8.85
CA SER A 183 -19.60 16.78 -7.62
C SER A 183 -19.91 15.29 -7.86
N ILE A 184 -20.61 14.97 -8.95
CA ILE A 184 -20.93 13.58 -9.32
C ILE A 184 -19.65 12.78 -9.57
N THR A 185 -18.70 13.30 -10.35
CA THR A 185 -17.42 12.64 -10.60
C THR A 185 -16.61 12.48 -9.31
N THR A 186 -16.66 13.45 -8.39
CA THR A 186 -16.00 13.35 -7.08
C THR A 186 -16.59 12.21 -6.24
N ILE A 187 -17.92 12.11 -6.16
CA ILE A 187 -18.61 11.03 -5.44
C ILE A 187 -18.33 9.67 -6.09
N ALA A 188 -18.38 9.58 -7.42
CA ALA A 188 -18.06 8.35 -8.15
C ALA A 188 -16.62 7.91 -7.90
N ALA A 189 -15.66 8.84 -7.91
CA ALA A 189 -14.26 8.53 -7.62
C ALA A 189 -14.06 8.06 -6.16
N PHE A 190 -14.78 8.68 -5.21
CA PHE A 190 -14.80 8.25 -3.81
C PHE A 190 -15.34 6.82 -3.64
N LEU A 191 -16.46 6.48 -4.27
CA LEU A 191 -17.00 5.12 -4.25
C LEU A 191 -16.02 4.14 -4.89
N GLY A 192 -15.37 4.52 -5.99
CA GLY A 192 -14.28 3.74 -6.59
C GLY A 192 -13.14 3.46 -5.62
N LEU A 193 -12.72 4.45 -4.81
CA LEU A 193 -11.71 4.26 -3.77
C LEU A 193 -12.16 3.27 -2.68
N ILE A 194 -13.42 3.32 -2.24
CA ILE A 194 -13.95 2.38 -1.25
C ILE A 194 -13.97 0.95 -1.82
N ILE A 195 -14.48 0.78 -3.04
CA ILE A 195 -14.53 -0.53 -3.70
C ILE A 195 -13.12 -1.10 -3.86
N LEU A 196 -12.17 -0.29 -4.33
CA LEU A 196 -10.77 -0.71 -4.46
C LEU A 196 -10.15 -1.08 -3.13
N PHE A 197 -10.46 -0.36 -2.05
CA PHE A 197 -9.97 -0.69 -0.73
C PHE A 197 -10.41 -2.09 -0.28
N VAL A 198 -11.70 -2.43 -0.46
CA VAL A 198 -12.25 -3.76 -0.14
C VAL A 198 -11.66 -4.84 -1.06
N MET A 199 -11.53 -4.59 -2.36
CA MET A 199 -10.93 -5.56 -3.28
C MET A 199 -9.45 -5.81 -2.99
N ALA A 200 -8.71 -4.75 -2.65
CA ALA A 200 -7.29 -4.85 -2.32
C ALA A 200 -7.06 -5.65 -1.03
N GLN A 201 -7.97 -5.56 -0.07
CA GLN A 201 -7.98 -6.34 1.16
C GLN A 201 -8.08 -7.84 0.88
N ASN A 202 -9.08 -8.26 0.08
CA ASN A 202 -9.22 -9.67 -0.29
C ASN A 202 -8.02 -10.16 -1.10
N SER A 203 -7.52 -9.31 -2.01
CA SER A 203 -6.36 -9.65 -2.83
C SER A 203 -5.09 -9.80 -2.00
N LYS A 204 -4.95 -9.08 -0.88
CA LYS A 204 -3.84 -9.25 0.08
C LYS A 204 -3.87 -10.67 0.66
N ILE A 205 -5.02 -11.12 1.16
CA ILE A 205 -5.18 -12.46 1.76
C ILE A 205 -4.78 -13.53 0.74
N ASN A 206 -5.31 -13.46 -0.47
CA ASN A 206 -4.97 -14.39 -1.55
C ASN A 206 -3.47 -14.38 -1.89
N LEU A 207 -2.81 -13.21 -1.81
CA LEU A 207 -1.37 -13.09 -2.04
C LEU A 207 -0.56 -13.72 -0.91
N GLU A 208 -0.96 -13.51 0.35
CA GLU A 208 -0.32 -14.11 1.53
C GLU A 208 -0.42 -15.64 1.48
N ASP A 209 -1.58 -16.18 1.08
CA ASP A 209 -1.79 -17.63 0.91
C ASP A 209 -0.93 -18.19 -0.23
N TYR A 210 -0.88 -17.49 -1.36
CA TYR A 210 -0.08 -17.89 -2.51
C TYR A 210 1.42 -17.90 -2.19
N TYR A 211 1.89 -16.90 -1.47
CA TYR A 211 3.26 -16.83 -0.99
C TYR A 211 3.57 -17.93 0.02
N GLU A 212 2.70 -18.17 1.00
CA GLU A 212 2.93 -19.21 2.00
C GLU A 212 3.00 -20.60 1.38
N MET A 213 2.13 -20.90 0.40
CA MET A 213 2.14 -22.18 -0.30
C MET A 213 3.47 -22.45 -1.01
N GLU A 214 4.06 -21.45 -1.68
CA GLU A 214 5.32 -21.63 -2.41
C GLU A 214 6.53 -21.60 -1.47
N VAL A 215 6.58 -20.64 -0.54
CA VAL A 215 7.77 -20.41 0.29
C VAL A 215 7.89 -21.40 1.43
N SER A 216 6.78 -21.93 1.96
CA SER A 216 6.85 -22.94 3.03
C SER A 216 7.51 -24.24 2.56
N VAL A 217 7.38 -24.59 1.28
CA VAL A 217 8.08 -25.75 0.69
C VAL A 217 9.58 -25.52 0.72
N PHE A 218 10.03 -24.36 0.23
CA PHE A 218 11.45 -23.98 0.28
C PHE A 218 12.00 -23.96 1.70
N VAL A 219 11.27 -23.35 2.64
CA VAL A 219 11.71 -23.25 4.05
C VAL A 219 11.82 -24.64 4.68
N LYS A 220 10.85 -25.53 4.43
CA LYS A 220 10.87 -26.90 4.92
C LYS A 220 12.07 -27.69 4.39
N ASP A 221 12.42 -27.51 3.11
CA ASP A 221 13.46 -28.31 2.46
C ASP A 221 14.87 -27.76 2.68
N GLN A 222 15.03 -26.43 2.74
CA GLN A 222 16.34 -25.77 2.74
C GLN A 222 16.67 -25.05 4.06
N LEU A 223 15.67 -24.75 4.90
CA LEU A 223 15.83 -23.98 6.14
C LEU A 223 15.18 -24.69 7.34
N VAL A 224 15.37 -26.00 7.45
CA VAL A 224 14.75 -26.87 8.48
C VAL A 224 14.84 -26.28 9.89
N GLY A 225 16.01 -25.76 10.27
CA GLY A 225 16.25 -25.19 11.60
C GLY A 225 15.45 -23.92 11.91
N TYR A 226 14.93 -23.22 10.89
CA TYR A 226 14.18 -21.97 11.04
C TYR A 226 12.68 -22.12 10.72
N GLN A 227 12.22 -23.34 10.43
CA GLN A 227 10.84 -23.56 9.98
C GLN A 227 9.82 -23.08 11.01
N SER A 228 10.03 -23.36 12.30
CA SER A 228 9.12 -22.93 13.37
C SER A 228 9.04 -21.41 13.49
N ASP A 229 10.18 -20.73 13.38
CA ASP A 229 10.26 -19.27 13.51
C ASP A 229 9.62 -18.58 12.32
N TYR A 230 9.86 -19.10 11.12
CA TYR A 230 9.20 -18.64 9.91
C TYR A 230 7.68 -18.81 10.03
N LEU A 231 7.19 -19.98 10.42
CA LEU A 231 5.74 -20.22 10.58
C LEU A 231 5.12 -19.28 11.63
N ALA A 232 5.80 -19.06 12.76
CA ALA A 232 5.35 -18.09 13.76
C ALA A 232 5.27 -16.67 13.20
N ALA A 233 6.25 -16.26 12.39
CA ALA A 233 6.23 -14.98 11.69
C ALA A 233 5.06 -14.88 10.69
N ARG A 234 4.75 -15.96 9.97
CA ARG A 234 3.61 -16.04 9.04
C ARG A 234 2.27 -15.93 9.75
N VAL A 235 2.08 -16.64 10.87
CA VAL A 235 0.86 -16.54 11.68
C VAL A 235 0.63 -15.09 12.12
N TYR A 236 1.68 -14.42 12.59
CA TYR A 236 1.58 -12.99 12.94
C TYR A 236 1.25 -12.11 11.72
N SER A 237 1.97 -12.24 10.60
CA SER A 237 1.73 -11.46 9.38
C SER A 237 0.27 -11.60 8.89
N ARG A 238 -0.25 -12.83 8.89
CA ARG A 238 -1.63 -13.13 8.44
C ARG A 238 -2.70 -12.67 9.43
N SER A 239 -2.36 -12.60 10.72
CA SER A 239 -3.26 -12.03 11.74
C SER A 239 -3.51 -10.54 11.58
N ILE A 240 -2.73 -9.84 10.75
CA ILE A 240 -2.98 -8.45 10.38
C ILE A 240 -3.91 -8.49 9.15
N PRO A 241 -5.24 -8.34 9.32
CA PRO A 241 -6.12 -8.43 8.18
C PRO A 241 -5.83 -7.28 7.23
N TYR A 242 -5.78 -6.05 7.73
CA TYR A 242 -5.89 -4.86 6.88
C TYR A 242 -4.68 -4.63 5.96
N LEU A 243 -4.98 -4.17 4.74
CA LEU A 243 -3.99 -3.61 3.84
C LEU A 243 -3.38 -2.36 4.47
N GLN A 244 -2.07 -2.35 4.48
CA GLN A 244 -1.25 -1.32 5.08
C GLN A 244 -1.32 -0.01 4.28
N ILE A 245 -2.20 0.92 4.68
CA ILE A 245 -2.35 2.23 4.02
C ILE A 245 -1.36 3.23 4.63
N PRO A 246 -0.59 4.01 3.83
CA PRO A 246 0.38 5.02 4.29
C PRO A 246 -0.09 5.84 5.51
N ILE A 247 0.58 5.61 6.64
CA ILE A 247 0.32 6.16 7.95
C ILE A 247 0.67 7.65 7.90
N MET A 248 -0.09 8.48 8.61
CA MET A 248 0.35 9.85 8.85
C MET A 248 1.58 9.83 9.76
N LYS A 249 2.73 10.22 9.23
CA LYS A 249 3.95 10.37 10.03
C LYS A 249 3.82 11.63 10.87
N PHE A 250 3.40 11.49 12.13
CA PHE A 250 3.31 12.61 13.08
C PHE A 250 4.66 12.99 13.72
N SER A 251 5.65 12.10 13.70
CA SER A 251 7.03 12.34 14.17
C SER A 251 8.04 11.62 13.26
N ARG A 252 9.27 12.16 13.16
CA ARG A 252 10.41 11.54 12.46
C ARG A 252 11.05 10.38 13.25
N SER A 253 10.75 10.23 14.55
CA SER A 253 11.44 9.31 15.48
C SER A 253 10.66 8.02 15.80
N THR A 254 10.12 7.32 14.79
CA THR A 254 9.66 5.95 15.03
C THR A 254 10.87 5.02 14.93
N ASP A 255 11.72 5.04 15.96
CA ASP A 255 12.98 4.27 16.06
C ASP A 255 12.75 2.76 16.15
N ASN A 256 11.49 2.31 16.29
CA ASN A 256 11.14 0.90 16.18
C ASN A 256 10.31 0.67 14.92
N ILE A 257 11.02 0.32 13.87
CA ILE A 257 10.46 -0.20 12.64
C ILE A 257 9.71 -1.52 12.97
N LYS A 258 8.37 -1.47 12.98
CA LYS A 258 7.53 -2.64 13.27
C LYS A 258 7.40 -3.53 12.04
N TYR A 259 7.67 -4.82 12.21
CA TYR A 259 7.35 -5.82 11.19
C TYR A 259 5.83 -5.94 11.06
N PHE A 260 5.32 -5.94 9.84
CA PHE A 260 3.88 -6.15 9.58
C PHE A 260 3.61 -7.11 8.42
N GLY A 261 4.63 -7.89 8.06
CA GLY A 261 4.58 -8.79 6.92
C GLY A 261 5.48 -8.38 5.75
N PRO A 262 5.60 -9.27 4.75
CA PRO A 262 6.45 -9.05 3.59
C PRO A 262 5.83 -8.09 2.55
N PHE A 263 4.49 -7.96 2.52
CA PHE A 263 3.75 -7.21 1.50
C PHE A 263 3.32 -5.80 1.91
N ASN A 264 4.09 -5.14 2.77
CA ASN A 264 3.78 -3.81 3.26
C ASN A 264 3.88 -2.75 2.14
N LEU A 265 2.87 -1.91 1.99
CA LEU A 265 2.85 -0.84 0.99
C LEU A 265 3.44 0.49 1.48
N PHE A 266 4.02 0.49 2.70
CA PHE A 266 4.65 1.64 3.35
C PHE A 266 6.00 2.03 2.74
#